data_AF-A0A929S9X6-F1
#
_entry.id   AF-A0A929S9X6-F1
#
_cell.length_a   1.000
_cell.length_b   1.000
_cell.length_c   1.000
_cell.angle_alpha   90.00
_cell.angle_beta   90.00
_cell.angle_gamma   90.00
#
_symmetry.space_group_name_H-M   'P 1'
#
loop_
_entity.id
_entity.type
_entity.pdbx_description
1 polymer ?
#
loop_
_entity_poly.entity_id
_entity_poly.type
_entity_poly.pdbx_seq_one_letter_code
_entity_poly.pdbx_strand_id
1 'polypeptide(L)'
;MNIKEKVLEYIDNCDNNEPIFMDDIKKYVILNMNKDTDIKQINNNINVIIYRLLKENKLKTKYRGIYYKPTKTLFEETTISNKYLIEKKFLKDKDGNVNGYIVGAKLYNMIGLTTQVPNITDIVTNECKYHKIFYNNLRVNILKPKIAINNENYLYLQLLDIIENKDNINIEVDNFDEIIFKIIDNSNLEFEKLIKYARITKNKKAIELLIEIAR
;
A
#
# COMPACT_ATOMS: atom_id res chain seq x y z
N MET A 1 -23.33 22.71 -8.45
CA MET A 1 -23.45 21.31 -8.02
C MET A 1 -23.22 21.22 -6.51
N ASN A 2 -23.96 20.39 -5.77
CA ASN A 2 -23.98 20.41 -4.30
C ASN A 2 -22.91 19.47 -3.70
N ILE A 3 -22.13 19.96 -2.73
CA ILE A 3 -21.07 19.17 -2.04
C ILE A 3 -21.68 17.95 -1.35
N LYS A 4 -22.88 18.11 -0.76
CA LYS A 4 -23.57 17.02 -0.07
C LYS A 4 -23.89 15.86 -1.00
N GLU A 5 -24.42 16.15 -2.18
CA GLU A 5 -24.78 15.13 -3.18
C GLU A 5 -23.57 14.31 -3.59
N LYS A 6 -22.43 14.96 -3.89
CA LYS A 6 -21.21 14.26 -4.29
C LYS A 6 -20.57 13.42 -3.19
N VAL A 7 -20.65 13.88 -1.93
CA VAL A 7 -20.17 13.06 -0.79
C VAL A 7 -21.05 11.81 -0.62
N LEU A 8 -22.37 11.95 -0.72
CA LEU A 8 -23.30 10.82 -0.61
C LEU A 8 -23.13 9.84 -1.77
N GLU A 9 -23.05 10.34 -3.01
CA GLU A 9 -22.77 9.53 -4.21
C GLU A 9 -21.51 8.68 -4.03
N TYR A 10 -20.43 9.27 -3.50
CA TYR A 10 -19.20 8.52 -3.25
C TYR A 10 -19.40 7.40 -2.21
N ILE A 11 -20.08 7.69 -1.10
CA ILE A 11 -20.27 6.76 0.02
C ILE A 11 -21.25 5.64 -0.35
N ASP A 12 -22.28 5.95 -1.12
CA ASP A 12 -23.29 5.00 -1.57
C ASP A 12 -22.66 3.97 -2.52
N ASN A 13 -21.70 4.39 -3.36
CA ASN A 13 -20.94 3.54 -4.27
C ASN A 13 -19.86 2.67 -3.60
N CYS A 14 -19.48 2.91 -2.35
CA CYS A 14 -18.56 2.02 -1.63
C CYS A 14 -19.29 0.76 -1.15
N ASP A 15 -18.63 -0.38 -1.02
CA ASP A 15 -19.29 -1.55 -0.43
C ASP A 15 -19.33 -1.50 1.10
N ASN A 16 -20.17 -2.35 1.70
CA ASN A 16 -20.21 -2.50 3.15
C ASN A 16 -18.89 -3.12 3.67
N ASN A 17 -18.45 -2.70 4.85
CA ASN A 17 -17.18 -3.07 5.45
C ASN A 17 -15.94 -2.77 4.60
N GLU A 18 -16.05 -1.90 3.59
CA GLU A 18 -14.89 -1.37 2.88
C GLU A 18 -14.34 -0.09 3.51
N PRO A 19 -13.02 0.11 3.47
CA PRO A 19 -12.42 1.31 3.99
C PRO A 19 -12.69 2.52 3.11
N ILE A 20 -13.29 3.54 3.73
CA ILE A 20 -13.57 4.83 3.12
C ILE A 20 -12.58 5.84 3.68
N PHE A 21 -11.62 6.26 2.86
CA PHE A 21 -10.58 7.21 3.26
C PHE A 21 -11.06 8.65 3.06
N MET A 22 -10.84 9.50 4.08
CA MET A 22 -11.20 10.92 4.01
C MET A 22 -10.53 11.63 2.83
N ASP A 23 -9.25 11.31 2.55
CA ASP A 23 -8.51 11.92 1.46
C ASP A 23 -9.09 11.58 0.09
N ASP A 24 -9.68 10.39 -0.03
CA ASP A 24 -10.31 9.92 -1.25
C ASP A 24 -11.65 10.59 -1.51
N ILE A 25 -12.46 10.80 -0.47
CA ILE A 25 -13.69 11.59 -0.56
C ILE A 25 -13.35 13.01 -1.03
N LYS A 26 -12.34 13.63 -0.40
CA LYS A 26 -11.91 14.99 -0.76
C LYS A 26 -11.45 15.06 -2.22
N LYS A 27 -10.58 14.15 -2.67
CA LYS A 27 -10.13 14.08 -4.06
C LYS A 27 -11.31 13.94 -5.02
N TYR A 28 -12.23 13.01 -4.76
CA TYR A 28 -13.40 12.78 -5.59
C TYR A 28 -14.29 14.03 -5.70
N VAL A 29 -14.62 14.66 -4.57
CA VAL A 29 -15.47 15.86 -4.56
C VAL A 29 -14.78 17.01 -5.28
N ILE A 30 -13.49 17.24 -5.07
CA ILE A 30 -12.74 18.32 -5.74
C ILE A 30 -12.69 18.11 -7.25
N LEU A 31 -12.41 16.88 -7.72
CA LEU A 31 -12.36 16.56 -9.15
C LEU A 31 -13.71 16.74 -9.86
N ASN A 32 -14.81 16.55 -9.12
CA ASN A 32 -16.15 16.70 -9.65
C ASN A 32 -16.72 18.11 -9.44
N MET A 33 -16.03 19.04 -8.79
CA MET A 33 -16.55 20.39 -8.53
C MET A 33 -16.02 21.44 -9.52
N ASN A 34 -16.76 22.53 -9.66
CA ASN A 34 -16.31 23.68 -10.44
C ASN A 34 -15.09 24.33 -9.79
N LYS A 35 -14.10 24.72 -10.61
CA LYS A 35 -12.78 25.22 -10.19
C LYS A 35 -12.81 26.50 -9.33
N ASP A 36 -13.91 27.26 -9.36
CA ASP A 36 -14.04 28.54 -8.65
C ASP A 36 -14.40 28.41 -7.16
N THR A 37 -14.57 27.18 -6.66
CA THR A 37 -14.98 26.94 -5.26
C THR A 37 -13.75 26.86 -4.35
N ASP A 38 -13.79 27.55 -3.21
CA ASP A 38 -12.72 27.48 -2.20
C ASP A 38 -12.55 26.05 -1.64
N ILE A 39 -11.37 25.45 -1.83
CA ILE A 39 -10.99 24.13 -1.35
C ILE A 39 -11.16 24.01 0.17
N LYS A 40 -10.89 25.09 0.93
CA LYS A 40 -11.05 25.08 2.38
C LYS A 40 -12.51 24.94 2.77
N GLN A 41 -13.41 25.66 2.09
CA GLN A 41 -14.85 25.55 2.30
C GLN A 41 -15.37 24.15 1.93
N ILE A 42 -14.92 23.57 0.82
CA ILE A 42 -15.24 22.18 0.44
C ILE A 42 -14.86 21.22 1.56
N ASN A 43 -13.62 21.28 2.03
CA ASN A 43 -13.12 20.39 3.08
C ASN A 43 -13.91 20.51 4.39
N ASN A 44 -14.28 21.73 4.79
CA ASN A 44 -15.10 21.96 5.98
C ASN A 44 -16.49 21.34 5.84
N ASN A 45 -17.13 21.53 4.68
CA ASN A 45 -18.44 20.93 4.40
C ASN A 45 -18.39 19.40 4.41
N ILE A 46 -17.37 18.80 3.80
CA ILE A 46 -17.14 17.34 3.85
C ILE A 46 -17.05 16.86 5.31
N ASN A 47 -16.25 17.52 6.15
CA ASN A 47 -16.12 17.15 7.57
C ASN A 47 -17.47 17.19 8.30
N VAL A 48 -18.29 18.23 8.07
CA VAL A 48 -19.63 18.35 8.67
C VAL A 48 -20.55 17.22 8.20
N ILE A 49 -20.54 16.89 6.90
CA ILE A 49 -21.37 15.80 6.35
C ILE A 49 -20.96 14.45 6.95
N ILE A 50 -19.66 14.15 6.98
CA ILE A 50 -19.15 12.90 7.56
C ILE A 50 -19.51 12.81 9.04
N TYR A 51 -19.37 13.90 9.80
CA TYR A 51 -19.77 13.94 11.20
C TYR A 51 -21.26 13.62 11.41
N ARG A 52 -22.14 14.12 10.54
CA ARG A 52 -23.57 13.80 10.57
C ARG A 52 -23.82 12.31 10.27
N LEU A 53 -23.16 11.75 9.26
CA LEU A 53 -23.28 10.32 8.92
C LEU A 53 -22.79 9.39 10.04
N LEU A 54 -21.75 9.81 10.77
CA LEU A 54 -21.28 9.12 11.97
C LEU A 54 -22.32 9.19 13.11
N LYS A 55 -22.93 10.36 13.36
CA LYS A 55 -24.02 10.49 14.35
C LYS A 55 -25.25 9.64 14.01
N GLU A 56 -25.56 9.52 12.73
CA GLU A 56 -26.67 8.70 12.22
C GLU A 56 -26.35 7.19 12.17
N ASN A 57 -25.14 6.78 12.60
CA ASN A 57 -24.64 5.39 12.51
C ASN A 57 -24.61 4.81 11.08
N LYS A 58 -24.66 5.65 10.04
CA LYS A 58 -24.47 5.24 8.64
C LYS A 58 -23.01 4.89 8.34
N LEU A 59 -22.09 5.52 9.08
CA LEU A 59 -20.68 5.23 9.05
C LEU A 59 -20.16 4.94 10.47
N LYS A 60 -19.09 4.18 10.55
CA LYS A 60 -18.25 4.05 11.76
C LYS A 60 -16.80 4.39 11.47
N THR A 61 -16.10 4.84 12.50
CA THR A 61 -14.67 5.19 12.42
C THR A 61 -13.84 3.97 12.83
N LYS A 62 -12.85 3.59 12.00
CA LYS A 62 -11.83 2.60 12.38
C LYS A 62 -10.60 3.28 12.96
N TYR A 63 -10.10 4.30 12.27
CA TYR A 63 -9.04 5.21 12.72
C TYR A 63 -9.37 6.61 12.23
N ARG A 64 -8.70 7.65 12.77
CA ARG A 64 -8.91 9.03 12.33
C ARG A 64 -8.75 9.14 10.81
N GLY A 65 -9.81 9.59 10.12
CA GLY A 65 -9.84 9.74 8.66
C GLY A 65 -10.08 8.44 7.87
N ILE A 66 -10.43 7.33 8.54
CA ILE A 66 -10.75 6.05 7.93
C ILE A 66 -12.10 5.58 8.47
N TYR A 67 -13.10 5.50 7.60
CA TYR A 67 -14.48 5.18 7.92
C TYR A 67 -14.93 3.92 7.18
N TYR A 68 -16.11 3.41 7.52
CA TYR A 68 -16.74 2.29 6.83
C TYR A 68 -18.25 2.23 7.07
N LYS A 69 -18.98 1.59 6.15
CA LYS A 69 -20.39 1.26 6.33
C LYS A 69 -20.50 -0.04 7.14
N PRO A 70 -21.03 -0.01 8.37
CA PRO A 70 -21.11 -1.21 9.21
C PRO A 70 -22.18 -2.17 8.67
N THR A 71 -21.88 -3.48 8.70
CA THR A 71 -22.89 -4.52 8.47
C THR A 71 -23.36 -5.06 9.82
N LYS A 72 -24.68 -5.12 10.04
CA LYS A 72 -25.26 -5.79 11.21
C LYS A 72 -25.28 -7.29 10.96
N THR A 73 -24.55 -8.05 11.77
CA THR A 73 -24.69 -9.51 11.82
C THR A 73 -25.39 -9.94 13.11
N LEU A 74 -25.81 -11.19 13.19
CA LEU A 74 -26.53 -11.76 14.34
C LEU A 74 -25.72 -11.73 15.65
N PHE A 75 -24.39 -11.67 15.55
CA PHE A 75 -23.49 -11.85 16.70
C PHE A 75 -22.77 -10.56 17.11
N GLU A 76 -22.52 -9.62 16.20
CA GLU A 76 -22.01 -8.26 16.46
C GLU A 76 -21.86 -7.48 15.12
N GLU A 77 -21.49 -6.20 15.17
CA GLU A 77 -21.12 -5.47 13.95
C GLU A 77 -19.68 -5.81 13.51
N THR A 78 -19.50 -6.16 12.24
CA THR A 78 -18.19 -6.49 11.69
C THR A 78 -17.32 -5.25 11.51
N THR A 79 -16.06 -5.31 11.97
CA THR A 79 -15.05 -4.27 11.76
C THR A 79 -14.11 -4.62 10.60
N ILE A 80 -13.47 -3.60 10.01
CA ILE A 80 -12.46 -3.82 8.97
C ILE A 80 -11.17 -4.37 9.59
N SER A 81 -10.58 -5.38 8.96
CA SER A 81 -9.27 -5.90 9.33
C SER A 81 -8.13 -4.95 8.96
N ASN A 82 -7.08 -4.89 9.78
CA ASN A 82 -5.90 -4.08 9.47
C ASN A 82 -5.18 -4.56 8.20
N LYS A 83 -5.23 -5.87 7.92
CA LYS A 83 -4.70 -6.46 6.68
C LYS A 83 -5.38 -5.84 5.46
N TYR A 84 -6.70 -5.77 5.45
CA TYR A 84 -7.46 -5.19 4.33
C TYR A 84 -7.21 -3.68 4.19
N LEU A 85 -7.08 -2.97 5.31
CA LEU A 85 -6.70 -1.56 5.29
C LEU A 85 -5.34 -1.31 4.66
N ILE A 86 -4.35 -2.12 5.03
CA ILE A 86 -3.00 -2.02 4.47
C ILE A 86 -3.03 -2.30 2.97
N GLU A 87 -3.78 -3.32 2.55
CA GLU A 87 -3.92 -3.66 1.14
C GLU A 87 -4.50 -2.50 0.32
N LYS A 88 -5.67 -2.00 0.72
CA LYS A 88 -6.38 -0.92 0.00
C LYS A 88 -5.71 0.45 0.11
N LYS A 89 -4.86 0.66 1.12
CA LYS A 89 -4.20 1.95 1.33
C LYS A 89 -2.81 2.02 0.73
N PHE A 90 -2.03 0.94 0.79
CA PHE A 90 -0.60 0.99 0.49
C PHE A 90 -0.15 0.02 -0.60
N LEU A 91 -0.86 -1.10 -0.79
CA LEU A 91 -0.44 -2.14 -1.74
C LEU A 91 -1.17 -2.04 -3.08
N LYS A 92 -2.44 -1.62 -3.07
CA LYS A 92 -3.25 -1.43 -4.28
C LYS A 92 -3.84 -0.03 -4.33
N ASP A 93 -4.04 0.47 -5.54
CA ASP A 93 -4.87 1.64 -5.78
C ASP A 93 -6.36 1.25 -5.81
N LYS A 94 -7.22 2.22 -6.13
CA LYS A 94 -8.67 2.01 -6.19
C LYS A 94 -9.11 1.12 -7.34
N ASP A 95 -8.36 1.12 -8.44
CA ASP A 95 -8.64 0.34 -9.64
C ASP A 95 -8.08 -1.09 -9.52
N GLY A 96 -7.41 -1.39 -8.40
CA GLY A 96 -6.84 -2.69 -8.10
C GLY A 96 -5.41 -2.87 -8.64
N ASN A 97 -4.80 -1.84 -9.21
CA ASN A 97 -3.42 -1.89 -9.66
C ASN A 97 -2.47 -1.86 -8.47
N VAL A 98 -1.30 -2.46 -8.64
CA VAL A 98 -0.23 -2.45 -7.65
C VAL A 98 0.28 -1.03 -7.45
N ASN A 99 0.25 -0.60 -6.19
CA ASN A 99 0.70 0.71 -5.73
C ASN A 99 1.85 0.61 -4.71
N GLY A 100 2.14 -0.58 -4.21
CA GLY A 100 3.23 -0.86 -3.28
C GLY A 100 3.43 -2.34 -3.01
N TYR A 101 4.53 -2.66 -2.35
CA TYR A 101 4.91 -4.03 -2.00
C TYR A 101 5.59 -4.09 -0.63
N ILE A 102 5.47 -5.24 0.03
CA ILE A 102 6.10 -5.52 1.33
C ILE A 102 7.60 -5.71 1.12
N VAL A 103 8.41 -5.19 2.05
CA VAL A 103 9.88 -5.31 2.08
C VAL A 103 10.37 -5.66 3.49
N GLY A 104 11.69 -5.75 3.65
CA GLY A 104 12.34 -5.93 4.94
C GLY A 104 12.10 -7.30 5.57
N ALA A 105 12.20 -7.39 6.89
CA ALA A 105 12.13 -8.64 7.63
C ALA A 105 10.83 -9.43 7.36
N LYS A 106 9.72 -8.72 7.10
CA LYS A 106 8.43 -9.39 6.84
C LYS A 106 8.46 -10.12 5.51
N LEU A 107 9.03 -9.50 4.48
CA LEU A 107 9.22 -10.14 3.18
C LEU A 107 10.14 -11.35 3.32
N TYR A 108 11.28 -11.19 3.99
CA TYR A 108 12.27 -12.26 4.17
C TYR A 108 11.67 -13.48 4.88
N ASN A 109 10.87 -13.25 5.91
CA ASN A 109 10.14 -14.31 6.59
C ASN A 109 9.10 -14.98 5.68
N MET A 110 8.36 -14.21 4.88
CA MET A 110 7.36 -14.74 3.93
C MET A 110 7.99 -15.64 2.85
N ILE A 111 9.22 -15.37 2.44
CA ILE A 111 9.94 -16.18 1.45
C ILE A 111 10.90 -17.21 2.07
N GLY A 112 10.87 -17.38 3.39
CA GLY A 112 11.62 -18.42 4.10
C GLY A 112 13.11 -18.14 4.30
N LEU A 113 13.57 -16.90 4.15
CA LEU A 113 14.98 -16.53 4.38
C LEU A 113 15.32 -16.33 5.87
N THR A 114 14.34 -16.13 6.73
CA THR A 114 14.54 -15.94 8.17
C THR A 114 13.35 -16.45 8.98
N THR A 115 13.63 -16.97 10.18
CA THR A 115 12.62 -17.37 11.16
C THR A 115 12.06 -16.21 11.99
N GLN A 116 12.67 -15.02 11.89
CA GLN A 116 12.21 -13.83 12.62
C GLN A 116 10.78 -13.45 12.22
N VAL A 117 9.91 -13.26 13.22
CA VAL A 117 8.53 -12.83 13.02
C VAL A 117 8.39 -11.34 13.38
N PRO A 118 8.51 -10.41 12.43
CA PRO A 118 8.48 -8.99 12.74
C PRO A 118 7.06 -8.52 13.06
N ASN A 119 6.96 -7.67 14.09
CA ASN A 119 5.71 -7.02 14.50
C ASN A 119 5.38 -5.75 13.69
N ILE A 120 6.36 -5.23 12.94
CA ILE A 120 6.19 -4.08 12.04
C ILE A 120 6.35 -4.57 10.62
N THR A 121 5.47 -4.13 9.72
CA THR A 121 5.59 -4.39 8.28
C THR A 121 6.14 -3.17 7.57
N ASP A 122 7.25 -3.33 6.85
CA ASP A 122 7.78 -2.29 5.97
C ASP A 122 7.17 -2.43 4.58
N ILE A 123 6.72 -1.32 3.99
CA ILE A 123 6.05 -1.28 2.69
C ILE A 123 6.64 -0.13 1.87
N VAL A 124 7.13 -0.44 0.67
CA VAL A 124 7.49 0.59 -0.30
C VAL A 124 6.24 0.90 -1.13
N THR A 125 5.81 2.17 -1.20
CA THR A 125 4.52 2.54 -1.81
C THR A 125 4.54 3.96 -2.41
N ASN A 126 3.85 4.15 -3.55
CA ASN A 126 3.72 5.47 -4.18
C ASN A 126 2.96 6.48 -3.31
N GLU A 127 2.18 6.03 -2.31
CA GLU A 127 1.51 6.93 -1.36
C GLU A 127 2.49 7.65 -0.42
N CYS A 128 3.73 7.17 -0.29
CA CYS A 128 4.72 7.78 0.58
C CYS A 128 5.34 9.03 -0.08
N LYS A 129 4.85 10.20 0.34
CA LYS A 129 5.34 11.50 -0.16
C LYS A 129 6.73 11.88 0.39
N TYR A 130 7.02 11.47 1.63
CA TYR A 130 8.26 11.74 2.38
C TYR A 130 9.18 10.52 2.36
N HIS A 131 10.37 10.60 2.95
CA HIS A 131 11.31 9.47 2.93
C HIS A 131 10.77 8.21 3.63
N LYS A 132 10.26 8.36 4.85
CA LYS A 132 9.69 7.27 5.67
C LYS A 132 8.60 7.82 6.59
N ILE A 133 7.52 7.07 6.79
CA ILE A 133 6.44 7.41 7.73
C ILE A 133 5.99 6.16 8.47
N PHE A 134 5.86 6.25 9.80
CA PHE A 134 5.32 5.17 10.62
C PHE A 134 3.83 5.38 10.92
N TYR A 135 3.00 4.38 10.63
CA TYR A 135 1.58 4.34 10.96
C TYR A 135 1.36 3.45 12.19
N ASN A 136 1.42 4.06 13.37
CA ASN A 136 1.34 3.36 14.66
C ASN A 136 0.14 2.41 14.77
N ASN A 137 -1.04 2.86 14.35
CA ASN A 137 -2.29 2.10 14.42
C ASN A 137 -2.29 0.83 13.56
N LEU A 138 -1.54 0.84 12.45
CA LEU A 138 -1.43 -0.28 11.52
C LEU A 138 -0.15 -1.08 11.73
N ARG A 139 0.78 -0.60 12.59
CA ARG A 139 2.12 -1.15 12.77
C ARG A 139 2.86 -1.32 11.43
N VAL A 140 2.76 -0.32 10.56
CA VAL A 140 3.47 -0.32 9.27
C VAL A 140 4.36 0.89 9.12
N ASN A 141 5.56 0.68 8.57
CA ASN A 141 6.37 1.74 8.00
C ASN A 141 6.07 1.80 6.50
N ILE A 142 5.83 3.00 5.99
CA ILE A 142 5.84 3.24 4.55
C ILE A 142 7.11 3.95 4.15
N LEU A 143 7.71 3.51 3.05
CA LEU A 143 8.91 4.08 2.46
C LEU A 143 8.60 4.58 1.05
N LYS A 144 9.26 5.66 0.66
CA LYS A 144 9.14 6.19 -0.69
C LYS A 144 9.93 5.34 -1.68
N PRO A 145 9.32 4.93 -2.81
CA PRO A 145 10.01 4.18 -3.81
C PRO A 145 11.04 5.04 -4.55
N LYS A 146 12.10 4.37 -5.06
CA LYS A 146 13.11 5.00 -5.91
C LYS A 146 12.52 5.41 -7.28
N ILE A 147 11.54 4.65 -7.78
CA ILE A 147 10.78 4.91 -9.02
C ILE A 147 9.30 4.58 -8.83
N ALA A 148 8.40 5.16 -9.63
CA ALA A 148 6.98 4.86 -9.54
C ALA A 148 6.71 3.35 -9.72
N ILE A 149 5.95 2.77 -8.79
CA ILE A 149 5.57 1.35 -8.77
C ILE A 149 4.33 1.16 -9.64
N ASN A 150 4.30 0.07 -10.41
CA ASN A 150 3.14 -0.35 -11.19
C ASN A 150 3.08 -1.89 -11.31
N ASN A 151 2.05 -2.40 -11.98
CA ASN A 151 1.83 -3.83 -12.20
C ASN A 151 3.00 -4.53 -12.92
N GLU A 152 3.74 -3.80 -13.77
CA GLU A 152 4.82 -4.37 -14.57
C GLU A 152 6.15 -4.48 -13.80
N ASN A 153 6.42 -3.54 -12.89
CA ASN A 153 7.74 -3.41 -12.29
C ASN A 153 7.83 -3.86 -10.82
N TYR A 154 6.71 -4.05 -10.12
CA TYR A 154 6.75 -4.22 -8.66
C TYR A 154 7.54 -5.47 -8.22
N LEU A 155 7.41 -6.60 -8.93
CA LEU A 155 8.14 -7.83 -8.61
C LEU A 155 9.64 -7.68 -8.85
N TYR A 156 10.03 -7.00 -9.93
CA TYR A 156 11.43 -6.67 -10.18
C TYR A 156 11.99 -5.84 -9.02
N LEU A 157 11.29 -4.79 -8.62
CA LEU A 157 11.74 -3.93 -7.52
C LEU A 157 11.80 -4.67 -6.19
N GLN A 158 10.82 -5.51 -5.90
CA GLN A 158 10.78 -6.32 -4.68
C GLN A 158 11.95 -7.31 -4.62
N LEU A 159 12.25 -7.99 -5.72
CA LEU A 159 13.41 -8.89 -5.79
C LEU A 159 14.73 -8.14 -5.59
N LEU A 160 14.86 -6.96 -6.20
CA LEU A 160 16.04 -6.13 -6.02
C LEU A 160 16.22 -5.69 -4.55
N ASP A 161 15.14 -5.38 -3.82
CA ASP A 161 15.22 -5.07 -2.40
C ASP A 161 15.61 -6.29 -1.55
N ILE A 162 15.20 -7.51 -1.93
CA ILE A 162 15.70 -8.75 -1.31
C ILE A 162 17.21 -8.85 -1.52
N ILE A 163 17.71 -8.69 -2.74
CA ILE A 163 19.15 -8.82 -3.04
C ILE A 163 19.97 -7.69 -2.37
N GLU A 164 19.43 -6.46 -2.29
CA GLU A 164 20.14 -5.34 -1.66
C GLU A 164 20.40 -5.58 -0.17
N ASN A 165 19.44 -6.24 0.50
CA ASN A 165 19.41 -6.46 1.95
C ASN A 165 19.86 -5.22 2.74
N LYS A 166 19.21 -4.07 2.48
CA LYS A 166 19.63 -2.77 3.05
C LYS A 166 19.65 -2.77 4.57
N ASP A 167 18.73 -3.50 5.18
CA ASP A 167 18.56 -3.56 6.64
C ASP A 167 19.48 -4.61 7.31
N ASN A 168 20.35 -5.27 6.54
CA ASN A 168 21.26 -6.32 6.99
C ASN A 168 20.53 -7.42 7.80
N ILE A 169 19.39 -7.87 7.27
CA ILE A 169 18.60 -8.94 7.87
C ILE A 169 19.42 -10.23 7.83
N ASN A 170 19.45 -10.94 8.95
CA ASN A 170 20.12 -12.23 9.05
C ASN A 170 19.42 -13.27 8.15
N ILE A 171 20.14 -13.82 7.19
CA ILE A 171 19.67 -14.89 6.31
C ILE A 171 20.06 -16.21 6.95
N GLU A 172 19.07 -17.06 7.22
CA GLU A 172 19.21 -18.30 8.01
C GLU A 172 19.13 -19.55 7.12
N VAL A 173 19.45 -19.40 5.84
CA VAL A 173 19.43 -20.45 4.84
C VAL A 173 20.72 -20.45 4.03
N ASP A 174 21.21 -21.65 3.72
CA ASP A 174 22.44 -21.83 2.94
C ASP A 174 22.19 -21.70 1.43
N ASN A 175 20.95 -21.88 0.98
CA ASN A 175 20.55 -21.91 -0.43
C ASN A 175 19.88 -20.61 -0.92
N PHE A 176 20.39 -19.46 -0.49
CA PHE A 176 19.86 -18.15 -0.85
C PHE A 176 19.72 -17.97 -2.38
N ASP A 177 20.77 -18.29 -3.15
CA ASP A 177 20.77 -18.12 -4.59
C ASP A 177 19.70 -18.96 -5.28
N GLU A 178 19.53 -20.22 -4.87
CA GLU A 178 18.47 -21.10 -5.39
C GLU A 178 17.06 -20.54 -5.14
N ILE A 179 16.85 -19.89 -3.99
CA ILE A 179 15.57 -19.25 -3.68
C ILE A 179 15.35 -18.05 -4.61
N ILE A 180 16.39 -17.24 -4.85
CA ILE A 180 16.33 -16.12 -5.79
C ILE A 180 16.01 -16.61 -7.21
N PHE A 181 16.67 -17.67 -7.68
CA PHE A 181 16.37 -18.30 -8.97
C PHE A 181 14.93 -18.76 -9.08
N LYS A 182 14.43 -19.48 -8.05
CA LYS A 182 13.04 -19.92 -8.02
C LYS A 182 12.06 -18.75 -8.06
N ILE A 183 12.38 -17.62 -7.43
CA ILE A 183 11.54 -16.42 -7.49
C ILE A 183 11.53 -15.85 -8.91
N ILE A 184 12.69 -15.75 -9.56
CA ILE A 184 12.83 -15.29 -10.95
C ILE A 184 11.98 -16.14 -11.89
N ASP A 185 12.14 -17.47 -11.81
CA ASP A 185 11.46 -18.42 -12.68
C ASP A 185 9.95 -18.44 -12.43
N ASN A 186 9.51 -18.60 -11.17
CA ASN A 186 8.08 -18.68 -10.83
C ASN A 186 7.32 -17.38 -11.13
N SER A 187 8.02 -16.25 -11.11
CA SER A 187 7.43 -14.94 -11.39
C SER A 187 7.59 -14.50 -12.85
N ASN A 188 8.17 -15.33 -13.71
CA ASN A 188 8.49 -15.04 -15.11
C ASN A 188 9.24 -13.70 -15.28
N LEU A 189 10.23 -13.44 -14.43
CA LEU A 189 11.01 -12.20 -14.49
C LEU A 189 12.07 -12.27 -15.58
N GLU A 190 12.06 -11.28 -16.47
CA GLU A 190 13.06 -11.17 -17.52
C GLU A 190 14.38 -10.61 -16.96
N PHE A 191 15.48 -11.32 -17.20
CA PHE A 191 16.80 -10.92 -16.73
C PHE A 191 17.23 -9.53 -17.24
N GLU A 192 16.92 -9.19 -18.49
CA GLU A 192 17.18 -7.86 -19.05
C GLU A 192 16.46 -6.75 -18.28
N LYS A 193 15.20 -6.98 -17.88
CA LYS A 193 14.43 -6.04 -17.06
C LYS A 193 14.98 -5.96 -15.64
N LEU A 194 15.44 -7.06 -15.05
CA LEU A 194 16.13 -7.04 -13.75
C LEU A 194 17.37 -6.15 -13.78
N ILE A 195 18.25 -6.32 -14.78
CA ILE A 195 19.44 -5.48 -14.97
C ILE A 195 19.04 -4.01 -15.20
N LYS A 196 18.03 -3.75 -16.04
CA LYS A 196 17.50 -2.41 -16.29
C LYS A 196 17.07 -1.73 -14.98
N TYR A 197 16.21 -2.39 -14.18
CA TYR A 197 15.71 -1.81 -12.94
C TYR A 197 16.79 -1.71 -11.85
N ALA A 198 17.75 -2.66 -11.80
CA ALA A 198 18.90 -2.58 -10.89
C ALA A 198 19.76 -1.33 -11.17
N ARG A 199 20.01 -1.03 -12.45
CA ARG A 199 20.72 0.19 -12.87
C ARG A 199 19.95 1.46 -12.53
N ILE A 200 18.66 1.51 -12.85
CA ILE A 200 17.79 2.67 -12.56
C ILE A 200 17.74 2.95 -11.05
N THR A 201 17.63 1.91 -10.24
CA THR A 201 17.57 2.02 -8.77
C THR A 201 18.95 2.13 -8.11
N LYS A 202 20.03 2.11 -8.90
CA LYS A 202 21.44 2.18 -8.45
C LYS A 202 21.80 1.09 -7.43
N ASN A 203 21.22 -0.10 -7.57
CA ASN A 203 21.45 -1.23 -6.68
C ASN A 203 22.69 -2.02 -7.14
N LYS A 204 23.86 -1.68 -6.58
CA LYS A 204 25.14 -2.30 -6.97
C LYS A 204 25.21 -3.79 -6.67
N LYS A 205 24.80 -4.20 -5.46
CA LYS A 205 24.77 -5.61 -5.05
C LYS A 205 23.93 -6.46 -6.00
N ALA A 206 22.76 -5.97 -6.40
CA ALA A 206 21.93 -6.69 -7.36
C ALA A 206 22.58 -6.77 -8.75
N ILE A 207 23.27 -5.74 -9.21
CA ILE A 207 24.00 -5.80 -10.48
C ILE A 207 25.10 -6.87 -10.41
N GLU A 208 25.89 -6.90 -9.33
CA GLU A 208 26.96 -7.88 -9.12
C GLU A 208 26.42 -9.32 -9.12
N LEU A 209 25.42 -9.60 -8.27
CA LEU A 209 24.81 -10.93 -8.17
C LEU A 209 24.19 -11.38 -9.50
N LEU A 210 23.44 -10.51 -10.17
CA LEU A 210 22.81 -10.86 -11.45
C LEU A 210 23.89 -11.22 -12.50
N ILE A 211 25.00 -10.48 -12.58
CA ILE A 211 26.09 -10.78 -13.52
C ILE A 211 26.74 -12.14 -13.24
N GLU A 212 26.89 -12.52 -11.97
CA GLU A 212 27.43 -13.84 -11.60
C GLU A 212 26.48 -14.97 -12.00
N ILE A 213 25.19 -14.76 -11.78
CA ILE A 213 24.10 -15.69 -12.11
C ILE A 213 23.95 -15.91 -13.63
N ALA A 214 24.24 -14.91 -14.46
CA ALA A 214 24.10 -15.00 -15.91
C ALA A 214 25.27 -15.72 -16.63
N ARG A 215 26.29 -16.15 -15.89
CA ARG A 215 27.42 -16.93 -16.42
C ARG A 215 27.16 -18.43 -16.32
#